data_AF-A0AAJ1UPG4-F1
#
_entry.id   AF-A0AAJ1UPG4-F1
#
_cell.length_a   1.000
_cell.length_b   1.000
_cell.length_c   1.000
_cell.angle_alpha   90.00
_cell.angle_beta   90.00
_cell.angle_gamma   90.00
#
_symmetry.space_group_name_H-M   'P 1'
#
loop_
_entity.id
_entity.type
_entity.pdbx_description
1 polymer ?
#
loop_
_entity_poly.entity_id
_entity_poly.type
_entity_poly.pdbx_seq_one_letter_code
_entity_poly.pdbx_strand_id
1 'polypeptide(L)'
;MGQDHIEQHRRYIVISYAFMFLALFTVIFAAFAYLVARKVAVVDNAEVWIHAHALWIMRNGILFLCMAIFAVVWFIPLFFFAWDSNLWVTASTVAGVVFSAIAWLFLLNAWLKGLSKYLKNKAVF
;
A
#
# COMPACT_ATOMS: atom_id res chain seq x y z
N MET A 1 32.99 -5.63 -4.28
CA MET A 1 32.41 -4.44 -4.95
C MET A 1 31.00 -4.68 -5.50
N GLY A 2 30.62 -5.88 -6.00
CA GLY A 2 29.24 -6.14 -6.45
C GLY A 2 28.21 -6.55 -5.38
N GLN A 3 28.64 -7.16 -4.26
CA GLN A 3 27.73 -7.67 -3.21
C GLN A 3 27.08 -6.56 -2.37
N ASP A 4 27.78 -5.44 -2.14
CA ASP A 4 27.27 -4.32 -1.32
C ASP A 4 26.00 -3.69 -1.93
N HIS A 5 25.92 -3.66 -3.26
CA HIS A 5 24.74 -3.16 -3.97
C HIS A 5 23.51 -4.07 -3.81
N ILE A 6 23.71 -5.39 -3.75
CA ILE A 6 22.62 -6.36 -3.59
C ILE A 6 22.01 -6.27 -2.19
N GLU A 7 22.87 -6.18 -1.16
CA GLU A 7 22.41 -6.03 0.22
C GLU A 7 21.66 -4.70 0.43
N GLN A 8 22.12 -3.64 -0.23
CA GLN A 8 21.45 -2.35 -0.22
C GLN A 8 20.04 -2.42 -0.85
N HIS A 9 19.87 -3.08 -2.01
CA HIS A 9 18.55 -3.27 -2.63
C HIS A 9 17.60 -4.08 -1.74
N ARG A 10 18.12 -5.12 -1.09
CA ARG A 10 17.36 -5.94 -0.13
C ARG A 10 16.87 -5.10 1.04
N ARG A 11 17.72 -4.25 1.60
CA ARG A 11 17.36 -3.34 2.69
C ARG A 11 16.26 -2.35 2.28
N TYR A 12 16.33 -1.78 1.08
CA TYR A 12 15.28 -0.89 0.59
C TYR A 12 13.93 -1.61 0.41
N ILE A 13 13.91 -2.86 -0.05
CA ILE A 13 12.66 -3.63 -0.14
C ILE A 13 12.07 -3.93 1.25
N VAL A 14 12.89 -4.30 2.24
CA VAL A 14 12.41 -4.50 3.61
C VAL A 14 11.81 -3.21 4.18
N ILE A 15 12.49 -2.08 4.00
CA ILE A 15 11.99 -0.77 4.41
C ILE A 15 10.67 -0.44 3.69
N SER A 16 10.58 -0.75 2.40
CA SER A 16 9.35 -0.53 1.62
C SER A 16 8.18 -1.37 2.14
N TYR A 17 8.42 -2.63 2.54
CA TYR A 17 7.40 -3.46 3.19
C TYR A 17 7.01 -2.96 4.57
N ALA A 18 7.95 -2.41 5.34
CA ALA A 18 7.66 -1.79 6.63
C ALA A 18 6.75 -0.57 6.45
N PHE A 19 7.03 0.30 5.46
CA PHE A 19 6.15 1.41 5.13
C PHE A 19 4.79 0.96 4.57
N MET A 20 4.76 -0.09 3.74
CA MET A 20 3.51 -0.67 3.25
C MET A 20 2.65 -1.23 4.40
N PHE A 21 3.26 -1.77 5.46
CA PHE A 21 2.54 -2.16 6.67
C PHE A 21 2.03 -0.95 7.45
N LEU A 22 2.88 0.06 7.66
CA LEU A 22 2.49 1.30 8.34
C LEU A 22 1.37 2.05 7.60
N ALA A 23 1.26 1.85 6.28
CA ALA A 23 0.20 2.40 5.46
C ALA A 23 -1.21 1.88 5.83
N LEU A 24 -1.31 0.74 6.53
CA LEU A 24 -2.57 0.26 7.10
C LEU A 24 -3.12 1.18 8.19
N PHE A 25 -2.25 1.94 8.86
CA PHE A 25 -2.63 2.85 9.93
C PHE A 25 -2.74 4.29 9.45
N THR A 26 -1.86 4.72 8.54
CA THR A 26 -1.94 6.06 7.95
C THR A 26 -1.55 6.05 6.47
N VAL A 27 -2.40 6.63 5.63
CA VAL A 27 -2.28 6.60 4.16
C VAL A 27 -0.96 7.23 3.65
N ILE A 28 -0.38 8.17 4.40
CA ILE A 28 0.86 8.86 4.05
C ILE A 28 2.03 7.86 3.87
N PHE A 29 2.08 6.78 4.66
CA PHE A 29 3.14 5.78 4.51
C PHE A 29 3.06 5.00 3.20
N ALA A 30 1.93 4.97 2.49
CA ALA A 30 1.84 4.39 1.17
C ALA A 30 2.70 5.17 0.15
N ALA A 31 2.75 6.51 0.27
CA ALA A 31 3.60 7.34 -0.56
C ALA A 31 5.09 7.08 -0.27
N PHE A 32 5.47 6.94 1.00
CA PHE A 32 6.84 6.57 1.38
C PHE A 32 7.24 5.18 0.87
N ALA A 33 6.35 4.20 1.00
CA ALA A 33 6.56 2.84 0.46
C ALA A 33 6.82 2.88 -1.05
N TYR A 34 6.02 3.67 -1.79
CA TYR A 34 6.19 3.86 -3.22
C TYR A 34 7.55 4.49 -3.57
N LEU A 35 7.92 5.58 -2.90
CA LEU A 35 9.18 6.30 -3.18
C LEU A 35 10.41 5.43 -2.92
N VAL A 36 10.42 4.63 -1.85
CA VAL A 36 11.53 3.72 -1.55
C VAL A 36 11.58 2.56 -2.54
N ALA A 37 10.42 1.96 -2.88
CA ALA A 37 10.36 0.88 -3.85
C ALA A 37 10.81 1.35 -5.25
N ARG A 38 10.45 2.58 -5.65
CA ARG A 38 10.88 3.18 -6.92
C ARG A 38 12.41 3.25 -7.05
N LYS A 39 13.14 3.52 -5.97
CA LYS A 39 14.61 3.54 -5.99
C LYS A 39 15.21 2.20 -6.40
N VAL A 40 14.52 1.10 -6.10
CA VAL A 40 14.96 -0.26 -6.47
C VAL A 40 14.47 -0.63 -7.88
N ALA A 41 13.28 -0.18 -8.29
CA ALA A 41 12.72 -0.50 -9.61
C ALA A 41 13.42 0.18 -10.80
N VAL A 42 14.12 1.29 -10.57
CA VAL A 42 14.80 2.08 -11.63
C VAL A 42 16.25 1.62 -11.87
N VAL A 43 16.79 0.73 -11.02
CA VAL A 43 18.18 0.29 -11.10
C VAL A 43 18.30 -0.94 -12.00
N ASP A 44 18.92 -0.82 -13.17
CA ASP A 44 19.05 -1.91 -14.16
C ASP A 44 19.79 -3.16 -13.65
N ASN A 45 20.64 -3.02 -12.61
CA ASN A 45 21.46 -4.11 -12.07
C ASN A 45 20.84 -4.87 -10.89
N ALA A 46 19.56 -4.64 -10.56
CA ALA A 46 18.93 -5.35 -9.45
C ALA A 46 18.43 -6.74 -9.88
N GLU A 47 18.46 -7.69 -8.95
CA GLU A 47 17.98 -9.06 -9.20
C GLU A 47 16.49 -9.06 -9.58
N VAL A 48 16.12 -9.89 -10.57
CA VAL A 48 14.75 -9.93 -11.14
C VAL A 48 13.66 -10.11 -10.08
N TRP A 49 13.91 -10.93 -9.06
CA TRP A 49 12.94 -11.17 -7.98
C TRP A 49 12.79 -9.95 -7.05
N ILE A 50 13.86 -9.19 -6.82
CA ILE A 50 13.85 -7.94 -6.05
C ILE A 50 13.09 -6.86 -6.85
N HIS A 51 13.29 -6.78 -8.16
CA HIS A 51 12.51 -5.93 -9.06
C HIS A 51 11.02 -6.27 -9.01
N ALA A 52 10.66 -7.55 -9.03
CA ALA A 52 9.26 -7.98 -8.92
C ALA A 52 8.63 -7.47 -7.61
N HIS A 53 9.36 -7.53 -6.49
CA HIS A 53 8.90 -6.96 -5.22
C HIS A 53 8.74 -5.45 -5.25
N ALA A 54 9.68 -4.72 -5.87
CA ALA A 54 9.57 -3.27 -6.02
C ALA A 54 8.30 -2.88 -6.78
N LEU A 55 8.05 -3.53 -7.93
CA LEU A 55 6.85 -3.29 -8.75
C LEU A 55 5.56 -3.72 -8.03
N TRP A 56 5.59 -4.82 -7.28
CA TRP A 56 4.47 -5.26 -6.46
C TRP A 56 4.06 -4.21 -5.43
N ILE A 57 5.03 -3.68 -4.68
CA ILE A 57 4.78 -2.64 -3.67
C ILE A 57 4.26 -1.36 -4.34
N MET A 58 4.88 -0.94 -5.45
CA MET A 58 4.45 0.25 -6.18
C MET A 58 3.01 0.13 -6.69
N ARG A 59 2.66 -1.00 -7.34
CA ARG A 59 1.31 -1.23 -7.88
C ARG A 59 0.27 -1.25 -6.78
N ASN A 60 0.49 -2.04 -5.73
CA ASN A 60 -0.50 -2.18 -4.66
C ASN A 60 -0.59 -0.91 -3.80
N GLY A 61 0.50 -0.15 -3.64
CA GLY A 61 0.49 1.16 -3.00
C GLY A 61 -0.38 2.16 -3.77
N ILE A 62 -0.24 2.25 -5.10
CA ILE A 62 -1.09 3.13 -5.92
C ILE A 62 -2.56 2.69 -5.87
N LEU A 63 -2.84 1.39 -6.02
CA LEU A 63 -4.21 0.88 -5.96
C LEU A 63 -4.86 1.19 -4.61
N PHE A 64 -4.11 1.01 -3.51
CA PHE A 64 -4.58 1.37 -2.18
C PHE A 64 -4.88 2.88 -2.06
N LEU A 65 -4.02 3.75 -2.60
CA LEU A 65 -4.28 5.20 -2.61
C LEU A 65 -5.56 5.55 -3.38
N CYS A 66 -5.77 4.97 -4.56
CA CYS A 66 -7.00 5.18 -5.33
C CYS A 66 -8.24 4.73 -4.55
N MET A 67 -8.18 3.56 -3.89
CA MET A 67 -9.28 3.05 -3.07
C MET A 67 -9.52 3.92 -1.83
N ALA A 68 -8.47 4.42 -1.19
CA ALA A 68 -8.57 5.29 -0.03
C ALA A 68 -9.21 6.64 -0.40
N ILE A 69 -8.79 7.25 -1.51
CA ILE A 69 -9.42 8.49 -2.03
C ILE A 69 -10.90 8.24 -2.32
N PHE A 70 -11.24 7.13 -2.97
CA PHE A 70 -12.62 6.77 -3.24
C PHE A 70 -13.44 6.61 -1.95
N ALA A 71 -12.90 5.97 -0.92
CA ALA A 71 -13.56 5.81 0.37
C ALA A 71 -13.80 7.16 1.07
N VAL A 72 -12.84 8.09 1.00
CA VAL A 72 -12.95 9.43 1.62
C VAL A 72 -14.11 10.25 1.06
N VAL A 73 -14.43 10.10 -0.24
CA VAL A 73 -15.55 10.83 -0.88
C VAL A 73 -16.88 10.57 -0.17
N TRP A 74 -17.08 9.36 0.35
CA TRP A 74 -18.32 8.98 1.04
C TRP A 74 -18.48 9.60 2.44
N PHE A 75 -17.40 10.17 3.00
CA PHE A 75 -17.43 10.85 4.29
C PHE A 75 -17.65 12.36 4.17
N ILE A 76 -17.72 12.92 2.96
CA ILE A 76 -17.96 14.37 2.74
C ILE A 76 -19.20 14.90 3.49
N PRO A 77 -20.34 14.19 3.55
CA PRO A 77 -21.53 14.68 4.24
C PRO A 77 -21.31 14.96 5.74
N LEU A 78 -20.39 14.25 6.40
CA LEU A 78 -20.11 14.42 7.83
C LEU A 78 -19.48 15.77 8.18
N PHE A 79 -18.98 16.54 7.21
CA PHE A 79 -18.53 17.91 7.45
C PHE A 79 -19.68 18.89 7.68
N PHE A 80 -20.88 18.57 7.19
CA PHE A 80 -22.03 19.47 7.21
C PHE A 80 -23.16 19.00 8.13
N PHE A 81 -23.28 17.68 8.31
CA PHE A 81 -24.40 17.06 9.02
C PHE A 81 -23.91 16.08 10.08
N ALA A 82 -24.65 15.97 11.18
CA ALA A 82 -24.49 14.87 12.12
C ALA A 82 -24.83 13.53 11.42
N TRP A 83 -24.13 12.46 11.79
CA TRP A 83 -24.20 11.16 11.10
C TRP A 83 -25.60 10.52 11.11
N ASP A 84 -26.44 10.86 12.09
CA ASP A 84 -27.81 10.37 12.32
C ASP A 84 -28.90 11.37 11.89
N SER A 85 -28.51 12.52 11.34
CA SER A 85 -29.45 13.59 10.98
C SER A 85 -30.45 13.19 9.89
N ASN A 86 -30.03 12.36 8.94
CA ASN A 86 -30.84 11.90 7.82
C ASN A 86 -30.37 10.52 7.38
N LEU A 87 -31.31 9.69 6.91
CA LEU A 87 -31.01 8.32 6.45
C LEU A 87 -29.92 8.27 5.37
N TRP A 88 -29.87 9.26 4.46
CA TRP A 88 -28.88 9.30 3.38
C TRP A 88 -27.46 9.64 3.90
N VAL A 89 -27.33 10.43 4.96
CA VAL A 89 -26.04 10.74 5.60
C VAL A 89 -25.51 9.50 6.31
N THR A 90 -26.38 8.80 7.04
CA THR A 90 -26.05 7.53 7.68
C THR A 90 -25.64 6.49 6.62
N ALA A 91 -26.41 6.34 5.54
CA ALA A 91 -26.10 5.42 4.46
C ALA A 91 -24.75 5.74 3.78
N SER A 92 -24.46 7.02 3.52
CA SER A 92 -23.17 7.46 2.98
C SER A 92 -22.01 7.12 3.92
N THR A 93 -22.19 7.35 5.22
CA THR A 93 -21.18 7.03 6.24
C THR A 93 -20.91 5.53 6.30
N VAL A 94 -21.97 4.69 6.29
CA VAL A 94 -21.84 3.23 6.25
C VAL A 94 -21.10 2.79 4.99
N ALA A 95 -21.43 3.34 3.82
CA ALA A 95 -20.72 3.06 2.57
C ALA A 95 -19.22 3.41 2.67
N GLY A 96 -18.90 4.59 3.20
CA GLY A 96 -17.51 5.01 3.43
C GLY A 96 -16.73 4.06 4.34
N VAL A 97 -17.34 3.58 5.42
CA VAL A 97 -16.74 2.59 6.33
C VAL A 97 -16.49 1.27 5.61
N VAL A 98 -17.47 0.77 4.85
CA VAL A 98 -17.33 -0.47 4.07
C VAL A 98 -16.21 -0.36 3.05
N PHE A 99 -16.15 0.72 2.26
CA PHE A 99 -15.08 0.93 1.29
C PHE A 99 -13.70 1.09 1.94
N SER A 100 -13.63 1.74 3.11
CA SER A 100 -12.40 1.85 3.89
C SER A 100 -11.92 0.47 4.35
N ALA A 101 -12.84 -0.39 4.84
CA ALA A 101 -12.52 -1.74 5.25
C ALA A 101 -12.04 -2.60 4.06
N ILE A 102 -12.66 -2.46 2.88
CA ILE A 102 -12.22 -3.14 1.65
C ILE A 102 -10.81 -2.70 1.27
N ALA A 103 -10.51 -1.40 1.28
CA ALA A 103 -9.18 -0.87 0.98
C ALA A 103 -8.12 -1.39 1.97
N TRP A 104 -8.48 -1.42 3.26
CA TRP A 104 -7.61 -1.93 4.32
C TRP A 104 -7.30 -3.42 4.15
N LEU A 105 -8.32 -4.26 3.93
CA LEU A 105 -8.17 -5.69 3.69
C LEU A 105 -7.39 -5.99 2.41
N PHE A 106 -7.60 -5.19 1.36
CA PHE A 106 -6.82 -5.28 0.12
C PHE A 106 -5.33 -5.09 0.40
N LEU A 107 -4.96 -4.03 1.11
CA LEU A 107 -3.56 -3.73 1.41
C LEU A 107 -2.94 -4.80 2.33
N LEU A 108 -3.67 -5.26 3.35
CA LEU A 108 -3.21 -6.31 4.25
C LEU A 108 -2.94 -7.61 3.48
N ASN A 109 -3.85 -8.01 2.61
CA ASN A 109 -3.69 -9.20 1.77
C ASN A 109 -2.49 -9.07 0.81
N ALA A 110 -2.33 -7.90 0.16
CA ALA A 110 -1.20 -7.63 -0.72
C ALA A 110 0.14 -7.66 0.04
N TRP A 111 0.16 -7.15 1.27
CA TRP A 111 1.31 -7.18 2.15
C TRP A 111 1.67 -8.60 2.58
N LEU A 112 0.71 -9.39 3.07
CA LEU A 112 0.92 -10.78 3.47
C LEU A 112 1.46 -11.64 2.33
N LYS A 113 0.87 -11.52 1.12
CA LYS A 113 1.33 -12.24 -0.07
C LYS A 113 2.74 -11.83 -0.48
N GLY A 114 3.03 -10.53 -0.49
CA GLY A 114 4.34 -9.99 -0.84
C GLY A 114 5.42 -10.46 0.13
N LEU A 115 5.19 -10.31 1.43
CA LEU A 115 6.12 -10.70 2.49
C LEU A 115 6.36 -12.22 2.50
N SER A 116 5.30 -13.04 2.34
CA SER A 116 5.42 -14.50 2.32
C SER A 116 6.33 -15.01 1.18
N LYS A 117 6.22 -14.41 -0.02
CA LYS A 117 7.10 -14.74 -1.15
C LYS A 117 8.51 -14.18 -0.95
N TYR A 118 8.63 -12.98 -0.35
CA TYR A 118 9.91 -12.35 -0.04
C TYR A 118 10.76 -13.20 0.91
N LEU A 119 10.16 -13.72 1.98
CA LEU A 119 10.83 -14.61 2.94
C LEU A 119 11.33 -15.91 2.30
N LYS A 120 10.75 -16.32 1.17
CA LYS A 120 11.16 -17.50 0.39
C LYS A 120 12.17 -17.16 -0.72
N ASN A 121 12.63 -15.90 -0.81
CA ASN A 121 13.43 -15.36 -1.91
C ASN A 121 12.80 -15.64 -3.29
N LYS A 122 11.47 -15.56 -3.38
CA LYS A 122 10.72 -15.81 -4.63
C LYS A 122 10.12 -14.52 -5.15
N ALA A 123 10.16 -14.37 -6.48
CA ALA A 123 9.50 -13.27 -7.16
C ALA A 123 7.98 -13.26 -6.87
N VAL A 124 7.42 -12.07 -6.69
CA VAL A 124 5.97 -11.87 -6.58
C VAL A 124 5.42 -11.49 -7.94
N PHE A 125 4.67 -12.42 -8.53
CA PHE A 125 3.70 -12.18 -9.59
C PHE A 125 2.29 -12.19 -8.99
#